data_AF-A0A650GF09-F1
#
_entry.id   AF-A0A650GF09-F1
#
_cell.length_a   1.000
_cell.length_b   1.000
_cell.length_c   1.000
_cell.angle_alpha   90.00
_cell.angle_beta   90.00
_cell.angle_gamma   90.00
#
_symmetry.space_group_name_H-M   'P 1'
#
loop_
_entity.id
_entity.type
_entity.pdbx_description
1 polymer ?
#
loop_
_entity_poly.entity_id
_entity_poly.type
_entity_poly.pdbx_seq_one_letter_code
_entity_poly.pdbx_strand_id
1 'polypeptide(L)'
;MALFCPATVLLVTWAAGDVPRVSAQVSGERVAVVLHGPAVDGAAAARLAEALGVAVETLPALRTGAIVEVADRYRGECVLALAGPGEVASVVGEEPLGEGAVARLEVDEDGITRLPWPRRS
;
A
#
# COMPACT_ATOMS: atom_id res chain seq x y z
N MET A 1 -4.21 7.31 28.26
CA MET A 1 -3.42 7.46 27.02
C MET A 1 -3.69 6.24 26.17
N ALA A 2 -4.53 6.36 25.14
CA ALA A 2 -4.60 5.34 24.11
C ALA A 2 -3.28 5.44 23.33
N LEU A 3 -2.48 4.39 23.34
CA LEU A 3 -1.34 4.28 22.42
C LEU A 3 -1.96 4.12 21.02
N PHE A 4 -2.07 5.22 20.28
CA PHE A 4 -2.45 5.17 18.88
C PHE A 4 -1.26 4.60 18.11
N CYS A 5 -1.40 3.35 17.67
CA CYS A 5 -0.44 2.73 16.76
C CYS A 5 -0.80 3.14 15.34
N PRO A 6 0.01 3.98 14.67
CA PRO A 6 -0.27 4.35 13.29
C PRO A 6 -0.21 3.11 12.39
N ALA A 7 -1.02 3.10 11.34
CA ALA A 7 -0.90 2.07 10.31
C ALA A 7 0.16 2.50 9.30
N THR A 8 0.97 1.55 8.84
CA THR A 8 1.87 1.78 7.70
C THR A 8 1.16 1.34 6.43
N VAL A 9 1.09 2.21 5.42
CA VAL A 9 0.55 1.88 4.10
C VAL A 9 1.66 2.00 3.07
N LEU A 10 1.99 0.89 2.42
CA LEU A 10 2.90 0.85 1.28
C LEU A 10 2.07 0.96 0.02
N LEU A 11 2.08 2.12 -0.60
CA LEU A 11 1.39 2.35 -1.86
C LEU A 11 2.36 2.04 -3.01
N VAL A 12 1.97 1.14 -3.92
CA VAL A 12 2.85 0.68 -5.01
C VAL A 12 2.23 1.00 -6.36
N THR A 13 2.97 1.70 -7.23
CA THR A 13 2.58 1.84 -8.63
C THR A 13 2.77 0.50 -9.34
N TRP A 14 1.66 -0.10 -9.77
CA TRP A 14 1.62 -1.45 -10.31
C TRP A 14 1.79 -1.46 -11.84
N ALA A 15 2.74 -2.24 -12.33
CA ALA A 15 2.77 -2.71 -13.72
C ALA A 15 2.54 -4.23 -13.75
N ALA A 16 1.78 -4.70 -14.75
CA ALA A 16 1.45 -6.11 -14.91
C ALA A 16 2.72 -6.94 -15.19
N GLY A 17 3.33 -7.50 -14.14
CA GLY A 17 4.57 -8.28 -14.24
C GLY A 17 5.51 -8.14 -13.04
N ASP A 18 5.29 -7.15 -12.16
CA ASP A 18 6.24 -6.79 -11.10
C ASP A 18 6.15 -7.62 -9.80
N VAL A 19 5.42 -8.75 -9.79
CA VAL A 19 5.24 -9.58 -8.57
C VAL A 19 6.57 -9.90 -7.87
N PRO A 20 7.62 -10.41 -8.54
CA PRO A 20 8.89 -10.76 -7.86
C PRO A 20 9.66 -9.53 -7.35
N ARG A 21 9.52 -8.40 -8.03
CA ARG A 21 10.20 -7.15 -7.67
C ARG A 21 9.56 -6.53 -6.44
N VAL A 22 8.23 -6.39 -6.46
CA VAL A 22 7.48 -5.80 -5.34
C VAL A 22 7.58 -6.70 -4.12
N SER A 23 7.43 -8.02 -4.26
CA SER A 23 7.57 -8.95 -3.14
C SER A 23 8.96 -8.84 -2.49
N ALA A 24 10.03 -8.75 -3.28
CA ALA A 24 11.38 -8.54 -2.74
C ALA A 24 11.52 -7.20 -1.99
N GLN A 25 10.98 -6.10 -2.55
CA GLN A 25 11.02 -4.77 -1.92
C GLN A 25 10.29 -4.72 -0.58
N VAL A 26 9.16 -5.43 -0.46
CA VAL A 26 8.32 -5.40 0.76
C VAL A 26 8.53 -6.61 1.68
N SER A 27 9.41 -7.55 1.31
CA SER A 27 9.69 -8.77 2.10
C SER A 27 10.19 -8.50 3.53
N GLY A 28 10.84 -7.36 3.76
CA GLY A 28 11.27 -6.92 5.09
C GLY A 28 10.15 -6.27 5.91
N GLU A 29 9.00 -5.99 5.30
CA GLU A 29 7.84 -5.39 5.94
C GLU A 29 6.84 -6.49 6.31
N ARG A 30 6.28 -6.43 7.52
CA ARG A 30 5.24 -7.37 7.96
C ARG A 30 3.89 -6.96 7.39
N VAL A 31 3.70 -7.21 6.10
CA VAL A 31 2.43 -6.92 5.41
C VAL A 31 1.33 -7.83 5.98
N ALA A 32 0.21 -7.26 6.37
CA ALA A 32 -0.96 -7.98 6.89
C ALA A 32 -1.99 -8.28 5.80
N VAL A 33 -2.12 -7.41 4.79
CA VAL A 33 -3.08 -7.55 3.69
C VAL A 33 -2.59 -6.82 2.44
N VAL A 34 -2.96 -7.34 1.28
CA VAL A 34 -2.83 -6.66 -0.02
C VAL A 34 -4.18 -6.07 -0.43
N LEU A 35 -4.19 -4.78 -0.73
CA LEU A 35 -5.34 -4.06 -1.27
C LEU A 35 -5.08 -3.75 -2.73
N HIS A 36 -6.13 -3.81 -3.56
CA HIS A 36 -6.01 -3.37 -4.94
C HIS A 36 -7.21 -2.53 -5.37
N GLY A 37 -6.96 -1.49 -6.16
CA GLY A 37 -7.98 -0.69 -6.81
C GLY A 37 -8.56 -1.37 -8.06
N PRO A 38 -9.57 -0.75 -8.70
CA PRO A 38 -10.19 -1.26 -9.91
C PRO A 38 -9.26 -1.22 -11.14
N ALA A 39 -8.23 -0.38 -11.13
CA ALA A 39 -7.25 -0.29 -12.23
C ALA A 39 -6.23 -1.45 -12.21
N VAL A 40 -6.16 -2.22 -11.12
CA VAL A 40 -5.22 -3.33 -10.96
C VAL A 40 -5.94 -4.64 -11.25
N ASP A 41 -5.32 -5.50 -12.07
CA ASP A 41 -5.81 -6.86 -12.30
C ASP A 41 -5.83 -7.65 -10.99
N GLY A 42 -7.04 -8.03 -10.56
CA GLY A 42 -7.24 -8.81 -9.33
C GLY A 42 -6.52 -10.15 -9.33
N ALA A 43 -6.31 -10.78 -10.48
CA ALA A 43 -5.53 -12.02 -10.57
C ALA A 43 -4.04 -11.75 -10.28
N ALA A 44 -3.52 -10.59 -10.70
CA ALA A 44 -2.15 -10.20 -10.44
C ALA A 44 -1.96 -9.81 -8.95
N ALA A 45 -2.93 -9.10 -8.37
CA ALA A 45 -2.97 -8.80 -6.94
C ALA A 45 -3.03 -10.07 -6.08
N ALA A 46 -3.85 -11.05 -6.46
CA ALA A 46 -3.96 -12.34 -5.78
C ALA A 46 -2.63 -13.12 -5.80
N ARG A 47 -1.91 -13.14 -6.93
CA ARG A 47 -0.59 -13.79 -7.02
C ARG A 47 0.44 -13.13 -6.10
N LEU A 48 0.41 -11.80 -5.96
CA LEU A 48 1.29 -11.10 -5.03
C LEU A 48 0.93 -11.44 -3.58
N ALA A 49 -0.35 -11.42 -3.24
CA ALA A 49 -0.84 -11.79 -1.92
C ALA A 49 -0.44 -13.23 -1.55
N GLU A 50 -0.56 -14.17 -2.49
CA GLU A 50 -0.10 -15.55 -2.34
C GLU A 50 1.41 -15.63 -2.10
N ALA A 51 2.22 -14.89 -2.88
CA ALA A 51 3.68 -14.84 -2.69
C ALA A 51 4.09 -14.26 -1.32
N LEU A 52 3.27 -13.37 -0.74
CA LEU A 52 3.46 -12.81 0.59
C LEU A 52 2.80 -13.64 1.71
N GLY A 53 1.96 -14.61 1.36
CA GLY A 53 1.20 -15.42 2.33
C GLY A 53 0.11 -14.66 3.07
N VAL A 54 -0.51 -13.66 2.44
CA VAL A 54 -1.51 -12.77 3.06
C VAL A 54 -2.83 -12.75 2.28
N ALA A 55 -3.88 -12.20 2.89
CA ALA A 55 -5.16 -12.00 2.22
C ALA A 55 -5.09 -10.86 1.19
N VAL A 56 -6.03 -10.88 0.24
CA VAL A 56 -6.24 -9.81 -0.73
C VAL A 56 -7.64 -9.22 -0.56
N GLU A 57 -7.76 -7.90 -0.58
CA GLU A 57 -9.04 -7.19 -0.57
C GLU A 57 -9.12 -6.20 -1.74
N THR A 58 -10.32 -6.02 -2.26
CA THR A 58 -10.60 -5.06 -3.32
C THR A 58 -11.09 -3.76 -2.72
N LEU A 59 -10.47 -2.64 -3.12
CA LEU A 59 -10.97 -1.31 -2.85
C LEU A 59 -11.80 -0.81 -4.04
N PRO A 60 -13.00 -0.26 -3.81
CA PRO A 60 -13.83 0.28 -4.88
C PRO A 60 -13.19 1.50 -5.56
N ALA A 61 -12.38 2.26 -4.82
CA ALA A 61 -11.58 3.38 -5.33
C ALA A 61 -10.37 3.64 -4.43
N LEU A 62 -9.22 3.90 -5.03
CA LEU A 62 -8.00 4.29 -4.31
C LEU A 62 -7.99 5.82 -4.11
N ARG A 63 -8.33 6.27 -2.91
CA ARG A 63 -8.42 7.70 -2.53
C ARG A 63 -8.01 7.88 -1.07
N THR A 64 -7.59 9.08 -0.69
CA THR A 64 -7.19 9.42 0.70
C THR A 64 -8.16 8.88 1.75
N GLY A 65 -9.47 9.11 1.60
CA GLY A 65 -10.47 8.63 2.56
C GLY A 65 -10.52 7.10 2.72
N ALA A 66 -10.37 6.35 1.63
CA ALA A 66 -10.35 4.89 1.68
C ALA A 66 -9.08 4.36 2.38
N ILE A 67 -7.94 5.04 2.19
CA ILE A 67 -6.69 4.70 2.87
C ILE A 67 -6.78 4.97 4.37
N VAL A 68 -7.44 6.05 4.79
CA VAL A 68 -7.69 6.34 6.21
C VAL A 68 -8.60 5.27 6.85
N GLU A 69 -9.67 4.86 6.17
CA GLU A 69 -10.55 3.78 6.65
C GLU A 69 -9.81 2.44 6.79
N VAL A 70 -8.92 2.12 5.84
CA VAL A 70 -8.04 0.95 5.91
C VAL A 70 -7.08 1.06 7.10
N ALA A 71 -6.41 2.20 7.24
CA ALA A 71 -5.46 2.42 8.32
C ALA A 71 -6.12 2.26 9.70
N ASP A 72 -7.38 2.72 9.84
CA ASP A 72 -8.15 2.54 11.06
C ASP A 72 -8.45 1.07 11.38
N ARG A 73 -8.68 0.24 10.35
CA ARG A 73 -8.91 -1.20 10.50
C ARG A 73 -7.62 -1.98 10.82
N TYR A 74 -6.49 -1.53 10.27
CA TYR A 74 -5.18 -2.19 10.36
C TYR A 74 -4.19 -1.39 11.21
N ARG A 75 -4.65 -0.79 12.30
CA ARG A 75 -3.81 0.00 13.23
C ARG A 75 -2.62 -0.82 13.72
N GLY A 76 -1.42 -0.25 13.61
CA GLY A 76 -0.16 -0.89 13.99
C GLY A 76 0.36 -1.95 13.01
N GLU A 77 -0.38 -2.23 11.94
CA GLU A 77 0.01 -3.19 10.91
C GLU A 77 0.53 -2.49 9.66
N CYS A 78 1.18 -3.26 8.78
CA CYS A 78 1.57 -2.79 7.46
C CYS A 78 0.59 -3.30 6.41
N VAL A 79 0.10 -2.40 5.56
CA VAL A 79 -0.83 -2.71 4.48
C VAL A 79 -0.18 -2.39 3.15
N LEU A 80 -0.31 -3.28 2.18
CA LEU A 80 0.19 -3.06 0.82
C LEU A 80 -0.97 -2.66 -0.07
N ALA A 81 -0.94 -1.48 -0.67
CA ALA A 81 -1.98 -1.01 -1.59
C ALA A 81 -1.42 -0.87 -3.01
N LEU A 82 -1.99 -1.63 -3.94
CA LEU A 82 -1.63 -1.61 -5.35
C LEU A 82 -2.44 -0.53 -6.06
N ALA A 83 -1.72 0.36 -6.74
CA ALA A 83 -2.25 1.51 -7.45
C ALA A 83 -1.93 1.40 -8.94
N GLY A 84 -2.91 1.63 -9.80
CA GLY A 84 -2.68 1.86 -11.22
C GLY A 84 -2.02 3.23 -11.47
N PRO A 85 -1.55 3.47 -12.70
CA PRO A 85 -1.01 4.78 -13.10
C PRO A 85 -2.01 5.92 -12.83
N GLY A 86 -1.57 6.98 -12.15
CA GLY A 86 -2.41 8.15 -11.83
C GLY A 86 -3.31 7.99 -10.59
N GLU A 87 -3.42 6.80 -9.99
CA GLU A 87 -4.21 6.61 -8.77
C GLU A 87 -3.46 7.07 -7.52
N VAL A 88 -2.12 7.15 -7.57
CA VAL A 88 -1.30 7.52 -6.40
C VAL A 88 -1.46 8.98 -6.04
N ALA A 89 -1.50 9.88 -7.03
CA ALA A 89 -1.72 11.31 -6.83
C ALA A 89 -3.04 11.60 -6.10
N SER A 90 -4.05 10.74 -6.24
CA SER A 90 -5.32 10.85 -5.53
C SER A 90 -5.24 10.50 -4.04
N VAL A 91 -4.11 9.95 -3.59
CA VAL A 91 -3.81 9.60 -2.19
C VAL A 91 -2.78 10.55 -1.58
N VAL A 92 -1.67 10.79 -2.29
CA VAL A 92 -0.49 11.50 -1.75
C VAL A 92 -0.23 12.86 -2.41
N GLY A 93 -1.06 13.28 -3.37
CA GLY A 93 -0.96 14.56 -4.06
C GLY A 93 0.09 14.65 -5.18
N GLU A 94 0.98 13.66 -5.29
CA GLU A 94 2.03 13.58 -6.31
C GLU A 94 2.24 12.14 -6.78
N GLU A 95 2.59 11.94 -8.05
CA GLU A 95 2.94 10.60 -8.54
C GLU A 95 4.38 10.25 -8.14
N PRO A 96 4.64 9.07 -7.56
CA PRO A 96 6.00 8.57 -7.39
C PRO A 96 6.61 8.33 -8.77
N LEU A 97 7.90 8.66 -8.91
CA LEU A 97 8.62 8.57 -10.18
C LEU A 97 8.82 7.10 -10.58
N GLY A 98 8.01 6.63 -11.53
CA GLY A 98 8.20 5.36 -12.25
C GLY A 98 7.31 4.21 -11.81
N GLU A 99 7.22 3.19 -12.66
CA GLU A 99 6.52 1.93 -12.40
C GLU A 99 7.28 1.07 -11.37
N GLY A 100 6.55 0.39 -10.49
CA GLY A 100 7.13 -0.39 -9.39
C GLY A 100 7.77 0.48 -8.31
N ALA A 101 7.35 1.75 -8.22
CA ALA A 101 7.74 2.67 -7.16
C ALA A 101 6.86 2.44 -5.93
N VAL A 102 7.47 2.51 -4.76
CA VAL A 102 6.79 2.35 -3.48
C VAL A 102 6.81 3.68 -2.74
N ALA A 103 5.64 4.15 -2.33
CA ALA A 103 5.49 5.25 -1.39
C ALA A 103 5.10 4.66 -0.03
N ARG A 104 5.92 4.92 0.98
CA ARG A 104 5.60 4.55 2.36
C ARG A 104 4.84 5.68 3.02
N LEU A 105 3.67 5.35 3.55
CA LEU A 105 2.79 6.27 4.25
C LEU A 105 2.61 5.78 5.67
N GLU A 106 2.56 6.73 6.59
CA GLU A 106 2.08 6.53 7.94
C GLU A 106 0.75 7.24 8.05
N VAL A 107 -0.25 6.55 8.56
CA VAL A 107 -1.61 7.06 8.64
C VAL A 107 -2.09 6.99 10.09
N ASP A 108 -2.46 8.14 10.62
CA ASP A 108 -2.92 8.37 11.99
C ASP A 108 -4.09 9.38 12.02
N GLU A 109 -4.39 9.90 13.21
CA GLU A 109 -5.45 10.89 13.43
C GLU A 109 -5.14 12.26 12.83
N ASP A 110 -3.86 12.60 12.67
CA ASP A 110 -3.39 13.86 12.08
C ASP A 110 -3.39 13.79 10.55
N GLY A 111 -3.41 12.57 9.98
CA GLY A 111 -3.69 12.31 8.59
C GLY A 111 -2.68 11.37 7.94
N ILE A 112 -2.28 11.67 6.70
CA ILE A 112 -1.32 10.87 5.94
C ILE A 112 0.03 11.59 5.94
N THR A 113 1.04 10.95 6.52
CA THR A 113 2.43 11.40 6.49
C THR A 113 3.24 10.52 5.56
N ARG A 114 3.93 11.12 4.59
CA ARG A 114 4.85 10.37 3.71
C ARG A 114 6.18 10.17 4.41
N LEU A 115 6.62 8.92 4.47
CA LEU A 115 7.89 8.53 5.06
C LEU A 115 8.92 8.21 3.96
N PRO A 116 10.22 8.38 4.25
CA PRO A 116 11.28 7.95 3.34
C PRO A 116 11.21 6.45 3.08
N TRP A 117 11.45 6.07 1.83
CA TRP A 117 11.51 4.69 1.35
C TRP A 117 12.80 4.44 0.53
N PRO A 118 13.47 3.28 0.65
CA PRO A 118 13.20 2.20 1.61
C PRO A 118 13.49 2.62 3.07
N ARG A 119 12.98 1.86 4.05
CA ARG A 119 13.40 2.03 5.46
C ARG A 119 14.92 1.91 5.50
N ARG A 120 15.61 3.01 5.82
CA ARG A 120 17.05 2.96 6.11
C ARG A 120 17.21 2.29 7.46
N SER A 121 17.70 1.05 7.46
CA SER A 121 18.17 0.32 8.65
C SER A 121 19.30 1.06 9.34
#